data_AF-A0A358M919-F1
#
_entry.id   AF-A0A358M919-F1
#
_cell.length_a   1.000
_cell.length_b   1.000
_cell.length_c   1.000
_cell.angle_alpha   90.00
_cell.angle_beta   90.00
_cell.angle_gamma   90.00
#
_symmetry.space_group_name_H-M   'P 1'
#
loop_
_entity.id
_entity.type
_entity.pdbx_description
1 polymer ?
#
loop_
_entity_poly.entity_id
_entity_poly.type
_entity_poly.pdbx_seq_one_letter_code
_entity_poly.pdbx_strand_id
1 'polypeptide(L)'
;AGYYLELQSNGLEEQRIVNKGLIRIAEETGLPLIATNDVHFIDHSDARAQDILMCVQTGKKYNDPDRMKFNTDQVYLRTPEEMAELFPVRRDALENTVKIAEECNVEITFGRPVLPQFDIPGGLSSAEYLRKLTYEGAAFRYGAPLPKDVAERLEYELSVINTMGYAEYYLIVWDFI
;
A
#
# COMPACT_ATOMS: atom_id res chain seq x y z
N ALA A 1 6.55 16.87 -16.13
CA ALA A 1 6.47 17.89 -15.06
C ALA A 1 5.64 17.29 -13.94
N GLY A 2 6.08 17.36 -12.69
CA GLY A 2 5.43 16.65 -11.57
C GLY A 2 5.34 17.49 -10.30
N TYR A 3 5.09 18.80 -10.45
CA TYR A 3 5.01 19.72 -9.33
C TYR A 3 3.79 20.64 -9.49
N TYR A 4 2.96 20.69 -8.45
CA TYR A 4 1.74 21.48 -8.37
C TYR A 4 1.76 22.27 -7.07
N LEU A 5 1.13 23.44 -7.10
CA LEU A 5 0.90 24.25 -5.91
C LEU A 5 -0.48 23.87 -5.34
N GLU A 6 -0.52 23.39 -4.10
CA GLU A 6 -1.72 22.84 -3.48
C GLU A 6 -2.57 23.93 -2.81
N LEU A 7 -3.87 23.97 -3.14
CA LEU A 7 -4.86 24.83 -2.53
C LEU A 7 -5.81 24.00 -1.66
N GLN A 8 -6.09 24.50 -0.46
CA GLN A 8 -7.03 23.90 0.48
C GLN A 8 -7.96 24.99 1.06
N SER A 9 -9.22 24.67 1.32
CA SER A 9 -10.22 25.64 1.78
C SER A 9 -11.12 25.04 2.87
N ASN A 10 -10.53 24.70 4.01
CA ASN A 10 -11.20 24.03 5.13
C ASN A 10 -11.75 25.02 6.17
N GLY A 11 -12.12 26.24 5.76
CA GLY A 11 -12.69 27.25 6.65
C GLY A 11 -11.69 27.98 7.56
N LEU A 12 -10.39 27.84 7.30
CA LEU A 12 -9.32 28.51 8.06
C LEU A 12 -8.91 29.84 7.38
N GLU A 13 -8.75 30.92 8.14
CA GLU A 13 -8.34 32.22 7.58
C GLU A 13 -6.89 32.18 7.09
N GLU A 14 -6.03 31.43 7.76
CA GLU A 14 -4.65 31.21 7.36
C GLU A 14 -4.57 30.60 5.96
N GLN A 15 -5.45 29.64 5.65
CA GLN A 15 -5.54 29.05 4.30
C GLN A 15 -6.00 30.08 3.27
N ARG A 16 -6.93 30.99 3.59
CA ARG A 16 -7.31 32.09 2.69
C ARG A 16 -6.13 33.02 2.37
N ILE A 17 -5.29 33.32 3.35
CA ILE A 17 -4.09 34.16 3.16
C ILE A 17 -3.07 33.42 2.29
N VAL A 18 -2.76 32.17 2.62
CA VAL A 18 -1.78 31.35 1.88
C VAL A 18 -2.23 31.10 0.44
N ASN A 19 -3.50 30.76 0.21
CA ASN A 19 -4.05 30.50 -1.13
C ASN A 19 -3.89 31.71 -2.06
N LYS A 20 -4.09 32.94 -1.56
CA LYS A 20 -3.85 34.16 -2.37
C LYS A 20 -2.39 34.26 -2.79
N GLY A 21 -1.46 33.95 -1.88
CA GLY A 21 -0.03 33.90 -2.18
C GLY A 21 0.31 32.82 -3.20
N LEU A 22 -0.23 31.61 -3.04
CA LEU A 22 -0.01 30.48 -3.95
C LEU A 22 -0.55 30.75 -5.35
N ILE A 23 -1.73 31.36 -5.46
CA ILE A 23 -2.30 31.79 -6.74
C ILE A 23 -1.36 32.79 -7.45
N ARG A 24 -0.84 33.78 -6.70
CA ARG A 24 0.12 34.74 -7.25
C ARG A 24 1.41 34.05 -7.71
N ILE A 25 1.96 33.13 -6.92
CA ILE A 25 3.16 32.36 -7.30
C ILE A 25 2.89 31.53 -8.56
N ALA A 26 1.70 30.89 -8.66
CA ALA A 26 1.31 30.15 -9.84
C ALA A 26 1.28 31.05 -11.10
N GLU A 27 0.74 32.26 -10.98
CA GLU A 27 0.71 33.25 -12.07
C GLU A 27 2.13 33.73 -12.47
N GLU A 28 3.00 33.98 -11.49
CA GLU A 28 4.37 34.45 -11.72
C GLU A 28 5.29 33.35 -12.32
N THR A 29 5.06 32.09 -11.96
CA THR A 29 5.94 30.96 -12.33
C THR A 29 5.39 30.09 -13.46
N GLY A 30 4.09 30.18 -13.73
CA GLY A 30 3.38 29.28 -14.63
C GLY A 30 3.16 27.87 -14.06
N LEU A 31 3.38 27.66 -12.75
CA LEU A 31 3.12 26.36 -12.11
C LEU A 31 1.61 26.10 -12.00
N PRO A 32 1.15 24.85 -12.25
CA PRO A 32 -0.25 24.49 -12.12
C PRO A 32 -0.68 24.45 -10.64
N LEU A 33 -1.96 24.78 -10.39
CA LEU A 33 -2.58 24.62 -9.08
C LEU A 33 -3.34 23.30 -8.99
N ILE A 34 -3.50 22.76 -7.79
CA ILE A 34 -4.35 21.62 -7.51
C ILE A 34 -5.17 21.85 -6.25
N ALA A 35 -6.44 21.46 -6.26
CA ALA A 35 -7.31 21.55 -5.09
C ALA A 35 -7.38 20.21 -4.34
N THR A 36 -7.29 20.27 -3.02
CA THR A 36 -7.42 19.10 -2.12
C THR A 36 -8.23 19.49 -0.88
N ASN A 37 -8.62 18.50 -0.06
CA ASN A 37 -9.37 18.74 1.18
C ASN A 37 -8.69 18.19 2.44
N ASP A 38 -7.47 17.64 2.31
CA ASP A 38 -6.70 17.02 3.40
C ASP A 38 -7.52 16.02 4.24
N VAL A 39 -8.17 15.06 3.57
CA VAL A 39 -9.19 14.20 4.17
C VAL A 39 -8.61 13.32 5.29
N HIS A 40 -9.20 13.39 6.48
CA HIS A 40 -8.85 12.59 7.66
C HIS A 40 -10.00 11.70 8.16
N PHE A 41 -11.23 11.94 7.70
CA PHE A 41 -12.41 11.13 8.02
C PHE A 41 -13.40 11.14 6.86
N ILE A 42 -14.38 10.23 6.88
CA ILE A 42 -15.28 10.03 5.73
C ILE A 42 -16.39 11.07 5.76
N ASP A 43 -17.23 11.05 6.79
CA ASP A 43 -18.39 11.93 6.91
C ASP A 43 -18.08 13.12 7.81
N HIS A 44 -18.69 14.29 7.54
CA HIS A 44 -18.54 15.47 8.40
C HIS A 44 -18.86 15.19 9.88
N SER A 45 -19.82 14.29 10.16
CA SER A 45 -20.19 13.88 11.52
C SER A 45 -19.09 13.14 12.29
N ASP A 46 -18.07 12.63 11.61
CA ASP A 46 -16.99 11.85 12.22
C ASP A 46 -15.92 12.74 12.86
N ALA A 47 -15.99 14.07 12.71
CA ALA A 47 -15.01 15.01 13.26
C ALA A 47 -14.76 14.79 14.76
N ARG A 48 -15.81 14.48 15.54
CA ARG A 48 -15.66 14.18 16.97
C ARG A 48 -14.92 12.85 17.21
N ALA A 49 -15.19 11.83 16.40
CA ALA A 49 -14.51 10.55 16.51
C ALA A 49 -13.02 10.71 16.19
N GLN A 50 -12.69 11.48 15.15
CA GLN A 50 -11.31 11.82 14.81
C GLN A 50 -10.61 12.57 15.96
N ASP A 51 -11.29 13.53 16.57
CA ASP A 51 -10.74 14.30 17.69
C ASP A 51 -10.41 13.42 18.91
N ILE A 52 -11.27 12.44 19.20
CA ILE A 52 -11.04 11.43 20.24
C ILE A 52 -9.86 10.51 19.85
N LEU A 53 -9.77 10.10 18.59
CA LEU A 53 -8.66 9.27 18.09
C LEU A 53 -7.31 9.98 18.28
N MET A 54 -7.23 11.29 17.99
CA MET A 54 -6.04 12.10 18.24
C MET A 54 -5.68 12.17 19.72
N CYS A 55 -6.68 12.27 20.61
CA CYS A 55 -6.45 12.23 22.06
C CYS A 55 -5.81 10.90 22.49
N VAL A 56 -6.30 9.77 21.96
CA VAL A 56 -5.73 8.44 22.22
C VAL A 56 -4.29 8.37 21.70
N GLN A 57 -4.04 8.79 20.46
CA GLN A 57 -2.71 8.77 19.84
C GLN A 57 -1.69 9.62 20.62
N THR A 58 -2.10 10.78 21.12
CA THR A 58 -1.22 11.72 21.82
C THR A 58 -1.17 11.50 23.34
N GLY A 59 -1.92 10.52 23.87
CA GLY A 59 -2.01 10.26 25.31
C GLY A 59 -2.62 11.41 26.11
N LYS A 60 -3.46 12.23 25.48
CA LYS A 60 -4.10 13.42 26.06
C LYS A 60 -5.56 13.16 26.40
N LYS A 61 -6.08 13.87 27.40
CA LYS A 61 -7.52 13.82 27.73
C LYS A 61 -8.28 14.72 26.77
N TYR A 62 -9.51 14.34 26.42
CA TYR A 62 -10.38 15.14 25.54
C TYR A 62 -10.64 16.57 26.07
N ASN A 63 -10.61 16.75 27.39
CA ASN A 63 -10.85 18.04 28.03
C ASN A 63 -9.55 18.83 28.31
N ASP A 64 -8.38 18.32 27.93
CA ASP A 64 -7.10 19.04 28.07
C ASP A 64 -7.09 20.21 27.06
N PRO A 65 -6.97 21.48 27.50
CA PRO A 65 -6.99 22.63 26.60
C PRO A 65 -5.78 22.69 25.65
N ASP A 66 -4.66 22.08 26.04
CA ASP A 66 -3.40 22.08 25.29
C ASP A 66 -3.25 20.82 24.42
N ARG A 67 -4.31 20.04 24.26
CA ARG A 67 -4.29 18.85 23.40
C ARG A 67 -4.17 19.25 21.92
N MET A 68 -3.48 18.41 21.17
CA MET A 68 -3.45 18.52 19.72
C MET A 68 -4.86 18.24 19.17
N LYS A 69 -5.31 19.10 18.24
CA LYS A 69 -6.61 18.99 17.58
C LYS A 69 -6.57 19.72 16.24
N PHE A 70 -7.46 19.34 15.34
CA PHE A 70 -7.74 20.17 14.18
C PHE A 70 -8.48 21.44 14.60
N ASN A 71 -8.14 22.56 13.96
CA ASN A 71 -8.84 23.83 14.14
C ASN A 71 -10.08 23.94 13.22
N THR A 72 -10.46 22.82 12.59
CA THR A 72 -11.58 22.71 11.65
C THR A 72 -12.14 21.29 11.70
N ASP A 73 -13.41 21.14 11.38
CA ASP A 73 -14.11 19.87 11.13
C ASP A 73 -14.32 19.60 9.63
N GLN A 74 -13.76 20.45 8.76
CA GLN A 74 -14.01 20.45 7.31
C GLN A 74 -13.05 19.54 6.51
N VAL A 75 -12.34 18.62 7.18
CA VAL A 75 -11.36 17.67 6.59
C VAL A 75 -11.98 16.28 6.36
N TYR A 76 -13.26 16.26 5.95
CA TYR A 76 -13.99 15.05 5.55
C TYR A 76 -13.93 14.82 4.03
N LEU A 77 -14.42 13.66 3.57
CA LEU A 77 -14.51 13.39 2.14
C LEU A 77 -15.70 14.13 1.52
N ARG A 78 -15.43 15.32 0.99
CA ARG A 78 -16.44 16.16 0.33
C ARG A 78 -16.93 15.58 -0.98
N THR A 79 -18.16 15.93 -1.36
CA THR A 79 -18.66 15.68 -2.71
C THR A 79 -17.99 16.61 -3.73
N PRO A 80 -18.01 16.26 -5.04
CA PRO A 80 -17.53 17.15 -6.09
C PRO A 80 -18.20 18.53 -6.08
N GLU A 81 -19.50 18.60 -5.75
CA GLU A 81 -20.27 19.84 -5.69
C GLU A 81 -19.78 20.72 -4.54
N GLU A 82 -19.60 20.16 -3.35
CA GLU A 82 -19.04 20.88 -2.20
C GLU A 82 -17.63 21.40 -2.52
N MET A 83 -16.78 20.59 -3.18
CA MET A 83 -15.45 21.03 -3.62
C MET A 83 -15.52 22.15 -4.66
N ALA A 84 -16.46 22.10 -5.60
CA ALA A 84 -16.65 23.14 -6.60
C ALA A 84 -17.06 24.50 -5.97
N GLU A 85 -17.87 24.46 -4.91
CA GLU A 85 -18.27 25.67 -4.17
C GLU A 85 -17.11 26.35 -3.46
N LEU A 86 -16.08 25.60 -3.04
CA LEU A 86 -14.89 26.15 -2.38
C LEU A 86 -13.96 26.89 -3.35
N PHE A 87 -13.96 26.54 -4.64
CA PHE A 87 -13.05 27.07 -5.66
C PHE A 87 -13.78 27.66 -6.89
N PRO A 88 -14.71 28.61 -6.70
CA PRO A 88 -15.61 29.06 -7.78
C PRO A 88 -14.88 29.75 -8.94
N VAL A 89 -13.71 30.34 -8.67
CA VAL A 89 -12.90 31.08 -9.64
C VAL A 89 -11.64 30.31 -10.10
N ARG A 90 -11.37 29.13 -9.54
CA ARG A 90 -10.19 28.29 -9.86
C ARG A 90 -10.59 26.83 -10.13
N ARG A 91 -11.49 26.65 -11.10
CA ARG A 91 -11.92 25.32 -11.57
C ARG A 91 -10.76 24.51 -12.14
N ASP A 92 -9.75 25.18 -12.70
CA ASP A 92 -8.51 24.56 -13.18
C ASP A 92 -7.80 23.74 -12.09
N ALA A 93 -7.85 24.18 -10.83
CA ALA A 93 -7.27 23.43 -9.71
C ALA A 93 -8.00 22.10 -9.44
N LEU A 94 -9.33 22.07 -9.66
CA LEU A 94 -10.14 20.85 -9.57
C LEU A 94 -9.91 19.95 -10.79
N GLU A 95 -9.89 20.50 -12.00
CA GLU A 95 -9.62 19.74 -13.24
C GLU A 95 -8.26 19.03 -13.19
N ASN A 96 -7.25 19.68 -12.60
CA ASN A 96 -5.93 19.08 -12.41
C ASN A 96 -5.96 17.83 -11.50
N THR A 97 -6.92 17.69 -10.58
CA THR A 97 -7.08 16.46 -9.78
C THR A 97 -7.41 15.25 -10.65
N VAL A 98 -8.31 15.42 -11.61
CA VAL A 98 -8.71 14.37 -12.56
C VAL A 98 -7.55 14.03 -13.48
N LYS A 99 -6.87 15.06 -14.00
CA LYS A 99 -5.70 14.87 -14.85
C LYS A 99 -4.61 14.05 -14.15
N ILE A 100 -4.27 14.39 -12.90
CA ILE A 100 -3.27 13.62 -12.15
C ILE A 100 -3.76 12.19 -11.90
N ALA A 101 -5.03 12.00 -11.55
CA ALA A 101 -5.59 10.66 -11.37
C ALA A 101 -5.49 9.79 -12.63
N GLU A 102 -5.71 10.37 -13.82
CA GLU A 102 -5.55 9.68 -15.10
C GLU A 102 -4.08 9.37 -15.44
N GLU A 103 -3.14 10.22 -15.03
CA GLU A 103 -1.70 10.02 -15.23
C GLU A 103 -1.12 8.95 -14.27
N CYS A 104 -1.68 8.80 -13.07
CA CYS A 104 -1.21 7.87 -12.04
C CYS A 104 -1.65 6.41 -12.29
N ASN A 105 -0.82 5.64 -13.00
CA ASN A 105 -1.05 4.22 -13.30
C ASN A 105 -0.01 3.33 -12.62
N VAL A 106 -0.33 2.82 -11.42
CA VAL A 106 0.56 1.94 -10.64
C VAL A 106 0.02 0.51 -10.64
N GLU A 107 0.82 -0.44 -11.13
CA GLU A 107 0.49 -1.86 -11.06
C GLU A 107 1.04 -2.49 -9.77
N ILE A 108 0.14 -2.99 -8.92
CA ILE A 108 0.51 -3.78 -7.73
C ILE A 108 0.16 -5.24 -8.03
N THR A 109 1.19 -6.09 -8.12
CA THR A 109 1.00 -7.52 -8.38
C THR A 109 0.68 -8.25 -7.08
N PHE A 110 -0.51 -8.83 -7.00
CA PHE A 110 -0.94 -9.67 -5.87
C PHE A 110 -0.86 -11.16 -6.23
N GLY A 111 -0.76 -12.02 -5.21
CA GLY A 111 -0.87 -13.47 -5.38
C GLY A 111 0.33 -14.15 -6.04
N ARG A 112 1.45 -13.43 -6.27
CA ARG A 112 2.73 -14.01 -6.67
C ARG A 112 3.72 -13.96 -5.51
N PRO A 113 4.08 -15.11 -4.92
CA PRO A 113 5.10 -15.11 -3.87
C PRO A 113 6.46 -14.73 -4.48
N VAL A 114 7.12 -13.76 -3.85
CA VAL A 114 8.52 -13.43 -4.12
C VAL A 114 9.34 -14.19 -3.10
N LEU A 115 9.77 -15.39 -3.48
CA LEU A 115 10.56 -16.26 -2.60
C LEU A 115 12.03 -15.84 -2.64
N PRO A 116 12.75 -15.89 -1.50
CA PRO A 116 14.19 -15.73 -1.51
C PRO A 116 14.85 -16.91 -2.24
N GLN A 117 16.00 -16.66 -2.86
CA GLN A 117 16.78 -17.72 -3.46
C GLN A 117 17.35 -18.64 -2.37
N PHE A 118 17.23 -19.96 -2.56
CA PHE A 118 17.85 -20.95 -1.68
C PHE A 118 19.25 -21.33 -2.19
N ASP A 119 20.25 -21.30 -1.32
CA ASP A 119 21.63 -21.64 -1.69
C ASP A 119 21.79 -23.15 -1.84
N ILE A 120 21.96 -23.61 -3.08
CA ILE A 120 22.02 -25.05 -3.39
C ILE A 120 23.47 -25.49 -3.61
N PRO A 121 23.97 -26.47 -2.82
CA PRO A 121 25.29 -27.02 -3.03
C PRO A 121 25.42 -27.75 -4.37
N GLY A 122 26.58 -27.59 -5.02
CA GLY A 122 26.95 -28.42 -6.19
C GLY A 122 26.29 -28.04 -7.52
N GLY A 123 25.68 -26.86 -7.62
CA GLY A 123 25.16 -26.33 -8.89
C GLY A 123 23.88 -27.00 -9.40
N LEU A 124 23.19 -27.76 -8.56
CA LEU A 124 21.88 -28.34 -8.87
C LEU A 124 20.80 -27.25 -8.92
N SER A 125 19.75 -27.49 -9.67
CA SER A 125 18.51 -26.70 -9.57
C SER A 125 17.73 -27.01 -8.29
N SER A 126 16.85 -26.08 -7.88
CA SER A 126 15.99 -26.23 -6.70
C SER A 126 15.12 -27.49 -6.77
N ALA A 127 14.65 -27.84 -7.96
CA ALA A 127 13.87 -29.06 -8.20
C ALA A 127 14.72 -30.34 -8.04
N GLU A 128 15.94 -30.36 -8.58
CA GLU A 128 16.84 -31.51 -8.47
C GLU A 128 17.31 -31.72 -7.02
N TYR A 129 17.63 -30.63 -6.33
CA TYR A 129 18.06 -30.69 -4.94
C TYR A 129 16.92 -31.11 -4.02
N LEU A 130 15.72 -30.54 -4.19
CA LEU A 130 14.53 -30.97 -3.46
C LEU A 130 14.27 -32.46 -3.68
N ARG A 131 14.29 -32.91 -4.94
CA ARG A 131 14.12 -34.33 -5.28
C ARG A 131 15.13 -35.21 -4.56
N LYS A 132 16.41 -34.85 -4.58
CA LYS A 132 17.46 -35.61 -3.89
C LYS A 132 17.14 -35.75 -2.40
N LEU A 133 16.86 -34.64 -1.70
CA LEU A 133 16.52 -34.64 -0.28
C LEU A 133 15.25 -35.43 0.02
N THR A 134 14.23 -35.32 -0.83
CA THR A 134 12.98 -36.07 -0.68
C THR A 134 13.21 -37.59 -0.77
N TYR A 135 14.02 -38.06 -1.71
CA TYR A 135 14.33 -39.50 -1.83
C TYR A 135 15.22 -40.01 -0.69
N GLU A 136 16.20 -39.21 -0.23
CA GLU A 136 17.01 -39.54 0.95
C GLU A 136 16.13 -39.65 2.21
N GLY A 137 15.23 -38.68 2.43
CA GLY A 137 14.27 -38.69 3.53
C GLY A 137 13.26 -39.83 3.43
N ALA A 138 12.79 -40.16 2.22
CA ALA A 138 11.88 -41.28 2.00
C ALA A 138 12.55 -42.63 2.32
N ALA A 139 13.79 -42.83 1.89
CA ALA A 139 14.55 -44.05 2.20
C ALA A 139 14.74 -44.22 3.72
N PHE A 140 14.99 -43.12 4.43
CA PHE A 140 15.07 -43.14 5.90
C PHE A 140 13.75 -43.52 6.58
N ARG A 141 12.60 -43.04 6.06
CA ARG A 141 11.28 -43.25 6.68
C ARG A 141 10.62 -44.59 6.29
N TYR A 142 10.80 -45.03 5.06
CA TYR A 142 10.08 -46.17 4.46
C TYR A 142 11.01 -47.33 4.06
N GLY A 143 12.32 -47.15 4.17
CA GLY A 143 13.32 -48.16 3.79
C GLY A 143 13.76 -48.07 2.32
N ALA A 144 14.79 -48.85 1.99
CA ALA A 144 15.32 -49.00 0.64
C ALA A 144 15.39 -50.49 0.28
N PRO A 145 14.69 -50.96 -0.79
CA PRO A 145 13.94 -50.19 -1.78
C PRO A 145 12.61 -49.62 -1.23
N LEU A 146 12.16 -48.51 -1.81
CA LEU A 146 10.89 -47.87 -1.44
C LEU A 146 9.69 -48.73 -1.88
N PRO A 147 8.60 -48.79 -1.08
CA PRO A 147 7.32 -49.31 -1.53
C PRO A 147 6.84 -48.60 -2.80
N LYS A 148 6.21 -49.34 -3.71
CA LYS A 148 5.81 -48.85 -5.04
C LYS A 148 4.83 -47.67 -4.96
N ASP A 149 3.85 -47.77 -4.08
CA ASP A 149 2.84 -46.73 -3.84
C ASP A 149 3.46 -45.43 -3.30
N VAL A 150 4.47 -45.54 -2.43
CA VAL A 150 5.24 -44.39 -1.93
C VAL A 150 6.04 -43.74 -3.06
N ALA A 151 6.75 -44.53 -3.86
CA ALA A 151 7.55 -44.01 -4.96
C ALA A 151 6.68 -43.29 -6.02
N GLU A 152 5.56 -43.88 -6.41
CA GLU A 152 4.61 -43.28 -7.37
C GLU A 152 4.03 -41.97 -6.84
N ARG A 153 3.70 -41.92 -5.54
CA ARG A 153 3.18 -40.71 -4.90
C ARG A 153 4.22 -39.58 -4.87
N LEU A 154 5.47 -39.89 -4.53
CA LEU A 154 6.54 -38.89 -4.48
C LEU A 154 6.80 -38.26 -5.85
N GLU A 155 6.82 -39.06 -6.92
CA GLU A 155 7.01 -38.53 -8.27
C GLU A 155 5.88 -37.60 -8.69
N TYR A 156 4.63 -37.97 -8.38
CA TYR A 156 3.48 -37.12 -8.64
C TYR A 156 3.60 -35.78 -7.91
N GLU A 157 3.87 -35.79 -6.60
CA GLU A 157 3.96 -34.55 -5.82
C GLU A 157 5.13 -33.68 -6.27
N LEU A 158 6.32 -34.26 -6.47
CA LEU A 158 7.49 -33.52 -6.93
C LEU A 158 7.26 -32.90 -8.31
N SER A 159 6.58 -33.60 -9.22
CA SER A 159 6.23 -33.06 -10.54
C SER A 159 5.30 -31.84 -10.44
N VAL A 160 4.32 -31.88 -9.54
CA VAL A 160 3.39 -30.77 -9.31
C VAL A 160 4.12 -29.59 -8.67
N ILE A 161 4.93 -29.83 -7.64
CA ILE A 161 5.71 -28.80 -6.95
C ILE A 161 6.65 -28.08 -7.94
N ASN A 162 7.33 -28.83 -8.79
CA ASN A 162 8.23 -28.27 -9.80
C ASN A 162 7.45 -27.46 -10.85
N THR A 163 6.34 -28.00 -11.37
CA THR A 163 5.50 -27.31 -12.37
C THR A 163 4.95 -25.98 -11.85
N MET A 164 4.60 -25.96 -10.57
CA MET A 164 4.06 -24.76 -9.91
C MET A 164 5.15 -23.78 -9.42
N GLY A 165 6.44 -24.13 -9.55
CA GLY A 165 7.55 -23.27 -9.14
C GLY A 165 7.76 -23.17 -7.62
N TYR A 166 7.29 -24.15 -6.84
CA TYR A 166 7.35 -24.12 -5.38
C TYR A 166 8.54 -24.90 -4.78
N ALA A 167 9.46 -25.42 -5.60
CA ALA A 167 10.58 -26.20 -5.08
C ALA A 167 11.42 -25.42 -4.04
N GLU A 168 11.67 -24.13 -4.28
CA GLU A 168 12.41 -23.27 -3.35
C GLU A 168 11.68 -23.06 -2.03
N TYR A 169 10.35 -22.90 -2.07
CA TYR A 169 9.54 -22.79 -0.85
C TYR A 169 9.73 -24.01 0.06
N TYR A 170 9.69 -25.22 -0.51
CA TYR A 170 9.90 -26.44 0.25
C TYR A 170 11.32 -26.52 0.84
N LEU A 171 12.33 -26.09 0.10
CA LEU A 171 13.71 -26.07 0.59
C LEU A 171 13.90 -25.08 1.74
N ILE A 172 13.35 -23.87 1.64
CA ILE A 172 13.41 -22.86 2.69
C ILE A 172 12.73 -23.36 3.97
N VAL A 173 11.53 -23.94 3.85
CA VAL A 173 10.79 -24.48 5.01
C VAL A 173 11.52 -25.67 5.62
N TRP A 174 12.11 -26.53 4.80
CA TRP A 174 12.91 -27.66 5.27
C TRP A 174 14.17 -27.24 6.04
N ASP A 175 14.86 -26.19 5.59
CA ASP A 175 16.05 -25.66 6.29
C ASP A 175 15.71 -24.97 7.62
N PHE A 176 14.52 -24.37 7.70
CA PHE A 176 14.04 -23.73 8.93
C PHE A 176 13.64 -24.72 10.05
N ILE A 177 13.18 -25.93 9.71
CA ILE A 177 12.63 -26.92 10.66
C ILE A 177 13.69 -27.93 11.10
#